data_AF-A0A0L8FTX9-F1
#
_entry.id   AF-A0A0L8FTX9-F1
#
_cell.length_a   1.000
_cell.length_b   1.000
_cell.length_c   1.000
_cell.angle_alpha   90.00
_cell.angle_beta   90.00
_cell.angle_gamma   90.00
#
_symmetry.space_group_name_H-M   'P 1'
#
loop_
_entity.id
_entity.type
_entity.pdbx_description
1 polymer ?
#
loop_
_entity_poly.entity_id
_entity_poly.type
_entity_poly.pdbx_seq_one_letter_code
_entity_poly.pdbx_strand_id
1 'polypeptide(L)' 'SVEKRIVIFATRRNLQCLSLSIHWYADGTFKIVRLLFHQLYTLHGLKEKASLPLVFALFPDVAQEVIDYFEDT' A
#
# COMPACT_ATOMS: atom_id res chain seq x y z
N SER A 1 8.11 -23.48 5.62
CA SER A 1 7.19 -22.35 5.41
C SER A 1 7.97 -21.23 4.73
N VAL A 2 7.46 -20.65 3.65
CA VAL A 2 8.09 -19.46 3.03
C VAL A 2 7.68 -18.25 3.87
N GLU A 3 8.65 -17.47 4.33
CA GLU A 3 8.41 -16.29 5.17
C GLU A 3 7.78 -15.17 4.34
N LYS A 4 6.55 -14.77 4.68
CA LYS A 4 5.83 -13.69 4.02
C LYS A 4 6.27 -12.36 4.62
N ARG A 5 7.23 -11.70 3.97
CA ARG A 5 7.77 -10.41 4.42
C ARG A 5 7.16 -9.25 3.66
N ILE A 6 6.61 -8.28 4.38
CA ILE A 6 6.17 -6.99 3.82
C ILE A 6 7.37 -6.05 3.85
N VAL A 7 7.66 -5.39 2.72
CA VAL A 7 8.71 -4.37 2.65
C VAL A 7 8.07 -2.99 2.63
N ILE A 8 8.42 -2.15 3.60
CA ILE A 8 7.86 -0.80 3.74
C ILE A 8 8.92 0.25 3.42
N PHE A 9 8.57 1.18 2.54
CA PHE A 9 9.36 2.35 2.18
C PHE A 9 8.67 3.62 2.68
N ALA A 10 9.40 4.39 3.49
CA ALA A 10 9.01 5.72 3.92
C ALA A 10 10.24 6.53 4.33
N THR A 11 10.16 7.85 4.20
CA THR A 11 11.13 8.75 4.82
C THR A 11 10.64 9.15 6.23
N ARG A 12 11.55 9.58 7.11
CA ARG A 12 11.15 10.13 8.43
C ARG A 12 10.16 11.29 8.28
N ARG A 13 10.36 12.16 7.28
CA ARG A 13 9.47 13.29 6.99
C ARG A 13 8.09 12.83 6.54
N ASN A 14 8.01 11.77 5.73
CA ASN A 14 6.73 11.22 5.32
C ASN A 14 5.97 10.64 6.51
N LEU A 15 6.66 9.92 7.41
CA LEU A 15 6.05 9.39 8.62
C LEU A 15 5.55 10.50 9.55
N GLN A 16 6.32 11.58 9.70
CA GLN A 16 5.88 12.77 10.45
C GLN A 16 4.65 13.41 9.80
N CYS A 17 4.66 13.58 8.48
CA CYS A 17 3.52 14.12 7.75
C CYS A 17 2.28 13.24 7.92
N LEU A 18 2.44 11.91 7.86
CA LEU A 18 1.36 10.95 8.03
C LEU A 18 0.83 10.99 9.47
N SER A 19 1.70 11.03 10.49
CA SER A 19 1.30 11.12 11.90
C SER A 19 0.55 12.40 12.26
N LEU A 20 0.79 13.49 11.52
CA LEU A 20 0.10 14.76 11.70
C LEU A 20 -1.17 14.86 10.86
N SER A 21 -1.39 13.92 9.93
CA SER A 21 -2.57 13.90 9.07
C SER A 21 -3.80 13.45 9.84
N ILE A 22 -4.86 14.25 9.81
CA ILE A 22 -6.16 13.93 10.43
C ILE A 22 -6.84 12.76 9.71
N HIS A 23 -6.67 12.70 8.39
CA HIS A 23 -7.25 11.65 7.55
C HIS A 23 -6.16 10.83 6.89
N TRP A 24 -6.31 9.52 6.95
CA TRP A 24 -5.45 8.58 6.24
C TRP A 24 -6.30 7.93 5.16
N TYR A 25 -5.78 7.91 3.94
CA TYR A 25 -6.34 7.14 2.85
C TYR A 25 -5.40 5.99 2.53
N ALA A 26 -5.93 4.94 1.94
CA ALA A 26 -5.12 3.84 1.49
C ALA A 26 -5.59 3.37 0.12
N ASP A 27 -4.64 3.08 -0.75
CA ASP A 27 -4.88 2.59 -2.10
C ASP A 27 -3.95 1.42 -2.39
N GLY A 28 -4.54 0.33 -2.88
CA GLY A 28 -3.84 -0.89 -3.24
C GLY A 28 -3.98 -1.11 -4.74
N THR A 29 -2.86 -1.13 -5.46
CA THR A 29 -2.87 -1.50 -6.87
C THR A 29 -2.62 -3.00 -7.00
N PHE A 30 -3.62 -3.71 -7.53
CA PHE A 30 -3.54 -5.13 -7.84
C PHE A 30 -2.90 -5.29 -9.23
N LYS A 31 -2.06 -6.33 -9.40
CA LYS A 31 -1.38 -6.71 -10.66
C LYS A 31 -0.23 -5.79 -11.13
N ILE A 32 0.71 -5.45 -10.25
CA ILE A 32 2.05 -5.07 -10.74
C ILE A 32 2.87 -6.36 -10.87
N VAL A 33 2.90 -6.95 -12.07
CA VAL A 33 3.71 -8.14 -12.35
C VAL A 33 5.21 -7.79 -12.19
N ARG A 34 5.75 -8.05 -11.00
CA ARG A 34 7.19 -8.13 -10.72
C ARG A 34 7.42 -9.31 -9.80
N LEU A 35 8.31 -10.22 -10.21
CA LEU A 35 8.54 -11.60 -9.72
C LEU A 35 8.61 -11.85 -8.19
N LEU A 36 8.69 -10.82 -7.34
CA LEU A 36 8.94 -10.96 -5.89
C LEU A 36 7.82 -10.40 -5.00
N PHE A 37 6.94 -9.53 -5.50
CA PHE A 37 5.84 -8.92 -4.74
C PHE A 37 4.63 -8.73 -5.64
N HIS A 38 3.45 -9.11 -5.17
CA HIS A 38 2.24 -9.17 -6.01
C HIS A 38 1.33 -7.95 -5.87
N GLN A 39 1.52 -7.16 -4.81
CA GLN A 39 0.69 -5.98 -4.52
C GLN A 39 1.54 -4.83 -3.99
N LEU A 40 1.29 -3.63 -4.53
CA LEU A 40 1.76 -2.38 -3.98
C LEU A 40 0.60 -1.70 -3.25
N TYR A 41 0.81 -1.45 -1.97
CA TYR A 41 -0.11 -0.72 -1.10
C TYR A 41 0.48 0.64 -0.75
N THR A 42 -0.34 1.68 -0.73
CA THR A 42 0.10 3.04 -0.42
C THR A 42 -0.77 3.63 0.68
N LEU A 43 -0.15 4.23 1.69
CA LEU A 43 -0.85 5.07 2.68
C LEU A 43 -0.64 6.53 2.31
N HIS A 44 -1.73 7.28 2.35
CA HIS A 44 -1.76 8.68 2.00
C HIS A 44 -2.18 9.52 3.19
N GLY A 45 -1.53 10.67 3.36
CA GLY A 45 -1.96 11.71 4.27
C GLY A 45 -2.54 12.89 3.49
N LEU A 46 -3.49 13.60 4.09
CA LEU A 46 -4.01 14.85 3.56
C LEU A 46 -3.09 16.00 3.97
N LYS A 47 -2.52 16.69 2.99
CA LYS A 47 -1.78 17.93 3.20
C LYS A 47 -2.24 18.98 2.22
N GLU A 48 -2.62 20.15 2.72
CA GLU A 48 -3.03 21.30 1.87
C GLU A 48 -4.12 20.92 0.86
N LYS A 49 -5.09 20.09 1.29
CA LYS A 49 -6.20 19.55 0.48
C LYS A 49 -5.78 18.56 -0.62
N ALA A 50 -4.52 18.15 -0.67
CA ALA A 50 -4.04 17.09 -1.55
C ALA A 50 -3.81 15.79 -0.77
N SER A 51 -4.25 14.67 -1.33
CA SER A 51 -3.86 13.34 -0.86
C SER A 51 -2.46 13.02 -1.39
N LEU A 52 -1.50 12.85 -0.48
CA LEU A 52 -0.12 12.56 -0.83
C LEU A 52 0.21 11.13 -0.43
N PRO A 53 0.79 10.28 -1.31
CA PRO A 53 1.30 8.98 -0.91
C PRO A 53 2.57 9.17 -0.06
N LEU A 54 2.52 8.70 1.19
CA LEU A 54 3.59 8.92 2.18
C LEU A 54 4.31 7.62 2.55
N VAL A 55 3.62 6.47 2.50
CA VAL A 55 4.18 5.16 2.79
C VAL A 55 3.83 4.20 1.65
N PHE A 56 4.80 3.40 1.23
CA PHE A 56 4.64 2.37 0.21
C PHE A 56 4.97 1.02 0.84
N ALA A 57 4.08 0.05 0.73
CA ALA A 57 4.26 -1.29 1.27
C ALA A 57 4.10 -2.32 0.14
N LEU A 58 5.13 -3.14 -0.04
CA LEU A 58 5.13 -4.25 -0.99
C LEU A 58 4.73 -5.54 -0.26
N PHE A 59 3.64 -6.14 -0.70
CA PHE A 59 3.10 -7.36 -0.12
C PHE A 59 3.51 -8.57 -0.97
N PRO A 60 3.96 -9.67 -0.32
CA PRO A 60 4.42 -10.87 -1.02
C PRO A 60 3.26 -11.67 -1.61
N ASP A 61 2.03 -11.48 -1.14
CA ASP A 61 0.83 -12.13 -1.65
C ASP A 61 -0.20 -11.10 -2.10
N VAL A 62 -1.15 -11.56 -2.92
CA VAL A 62 -2.39 -10.83 -3.17
C VAL A 62 -3.37 -11.15 -2.04
N ALA A 63 -4.13 -10.17 -1.56
CA ALA A 63 -5.29 -10.44 -0.73
C ALA A 63 -6.28 -11.29 -1.53
N GLN A 64 -6.40 -12.58 -1.18
CA GLN A 64 -7.15 -13.61 -1.90
C GLN A 64 -8.59 -13.16 -2.19
N GLU A 65 -9.24 -12.52 -1.21
CA GLU A 65 -10.61 -12.00 -1.33
C GLU A 65 -10.81 -11.08 -2.53
N VAL A 66 -9.79 -10.30 -2.93
CA VAL A 66 -9.95 -9.35 -4.04
C VAL A 66 -9.84 -10.04 -5.39
N ILE A 67 -9.08 -11.14 -5.51
CA ILE A 67 -9.02 -11.92 -6.76
C ILE A 67 -10.37 -12.60 -7.00
N ASP A 68 -10.96 -13.21 -5.97
CA ASP A 68 -12.25 -13.89 -6.08
C ASP A 68 -13.34 -12.92 -6.58
N TYR A 69 -13.33 -11.67 -6.11
CA TYR A 69 -14.24 -10.61 -6.59
C TYR A 69 -14.07 -10.20 -8.06
N PHE A 70 -12.87 -10.36 -8.64
CA PHE A 70 -12.59 -10.02 -10.05
C PHE A 70 -12.69 -11.22 -11.00
N GLU A 71 -12.69 -12.45 -10.49
CA GLU A 71 -12.87 -13.68 -11.29
C GLU A 71 -14.35 -14.09 -11.40
N ASP A 72 -15.23 -13.59 -10.52
CA ASP A 72 -16.69 -13.81 -10.55
C ASP A 72 -17.50 -12.80 -11.42
N THR A 73 -16.83 -11.96 -12.24
CA THR A 73 -17.45 -11.02 -13.20
C THR A 73 -16.93 -11.21 -14.61
#